data_AF-A0A954S9E8-F1
#
_entry.id   AF-A0A954S9E8-F1
#
_cell.length_a   1.000
_cell.length_b   1.000
_cell.length_c   1.000
_cell.angle_alpha   90.00
_cell.angle_beta   90.00
_cell.angle_gamma   90.00
#
_symmetry.space_group_name_H-M   'P 1'
#
loop_
_entity.id
_entity.type
_entity.pdbx_description
1 polymer ?
#
loop_
_entity_poly.entity_id
_entity_poly.type
_entity_poly.pdbx_seq_one_letter_code
_entity_poly.pdbx_strand_id
1 'polypeptide(L)'
;QITEELREAAYFDEVRLYAVDHPADVEVFTNEKVGPPSIAEPMLHTARQLRSPVAAINQHGRDLLPEIAERDDRFARPYDQRVAHGLTEPTSIELTLDLADLPANATPNIKLFMTGWLYAPDPSVSVAIHESLTHGGSSWEVPQPLSLWVPNATGDWEPAIPFTGFVGGKTKTIVLDIGAVVNRDDPRIQLRSTMEFAWDQIAYTLNEPALPLTMQPLTLTSADLHYRGFSQRIEHPHFGAERYDYQTVSTAPRYTAMQGRFTRYGDVAALLSATDDHLIVMGAGDELTLDFDALPEPPAGMVRDFVIYNVGWDKDAQMQTVHGQSSEPLPFQQMTAYPSPEPREVDDAYEQYLQEYQTRRMTGSGFRRELVP
;
A
#
# COMPACT_ATOMS: atom_id res chain seq x y z
N GLN A 1 -7.39 9.71 -12.66
CA GLN A 1 -6.05 9.94 -13.26
C GLN A 1 -5.03 9.24 -12.39
N ILE A 2 -4.01 8.64 -13.00
CA ILE A 2 -2.91 7.96 -12.30
C ILE A 2 -1.61 8.65 -12.70
N THR A 3 -0.80 9.08 -11.74
CA THR A 3 0.40 9.89 -11.96
C THR A 3 1.63 9.21 -11.38
N GLU A 4 2.74 9.22 -12.11
CA GLU A 4 4.05 8.80 -11.59
C GLU A 4 4.81 10.01 -11.01
N GLU A 5 4.60 10.27 -9.72
CA GLU A 5 5.18 11.43 -9.03
C GLU A 5 6.60 11.20 -8.51
N LEU A 6 7.05 9.94 -8.49
CA LEU A 6 8.27 9.50 -7.86
C LEU A 6 9.36 9.24 -8.90
N ARG A 7 10.56 8.95 -8.40
CA ARG A 7 11.69 8.56 -9.25
C ARG A 7 11.64 7.05 -9.48
N GLU A 8 10.61 6.63 -10.19
CA GLU A 8 10.23 5.23 -10.35
C GLU A 8 9.82 4.95 -11.79
N ALA A 9 9.70 3.66 -12.11
CA ALA A 9 8.95 3.19 -13.26
C ALA A 9 7.75 2.40 -12.75
N ALA A 10 6.55 2.80 -13.16
CA ALA A 10 5.31 2.08 -12.89
C ALA A 10 4.89 1.28 -14.13
N TYR A 11 4.53 0.03 -13.90
CA TYR A 11 4.12 -0.92 -14.91
C TYR A 11 2.66 -1.30 -14.67
N PHE A 12 1.77 -1.03 -15.61
CA PHE A 12 0.35 -1.42 -15.52
C PHE A 12 0.01 -2.42 -16.61
N ASP A 13 -0.64 -3.51 -16.24
CA ASP A 13 -1.09 -4.55 -17.16
C ASP A 13 -2.63 -4.58 -17.22
N GLU A 14 -3.27 -4.24 -16.11
CA GLU A 14 -4.71 -4.19 -16.03
C GLU A 14 -5.15 -3.07 -15.10
N VAL A 15 -6.19 -2.33 -15.48
CA VAL A 15 -6.86 -1.36 -14.60
C VAL A 15 -8.38 -1.49 -14.77
N ARG A 16 -9.07 -1.65 -13.64
CA ARG A 16 -10.54 -1.66 -13.57
C ARG A 16 -11.00 -0.66 -12.51
N LEU A 17 -12.18 -0.11 -12.72
CA LEU A 17 -12.88 0.71 -11.74
C LEU A 17 -14.17 0.01 -11.35
N TYR A 18 -14.42 -0.14 -10.06
CA TYR A 18 -15.65 -0.69 -9.53
C TYR A 18 -16.43 0.41 -8.81
N ALA A 19 -17.71 0.55 -9.15
CA ALA A 19 -18.67 1.29 -8.33
C ALA A 19 -19.16 0.38 -7.20
N VAL A 20 -19.11 0.88 -5.97
CA VAL A 20 -19.53 0.16 -4.77
C VAL A 20 -20.69 0.94 -4.13
N ASP A 21 -21.90 0.42 -4.29
CA ASP A 21 -23.09 1.00 -3.65
C ASP A 21 -23.32 0.32 -2.30
N HIS A 22 -23.40 1.11 -1.23
CA HIS A 22 -23.60 0.62 0.15
C HIS A 22 -24.46 1.59 0.98
N PRO A 23 -25.05 1.15 2.10
CA PRO A 23 -25.82 2.04 2.96
C PRO A 23 -24.99 3.22 3.45
N ALA A 24 -25.62 4.40 3.56
CA ALA A 24 -24.94 5.64 3.96
C ALA A 24 -24.31 5.61 5.36
N ASP A 25 -24.75 4.69 6.22
CA ASP A 25 -24.23 4.48 7.58
C ASP A 25 -23.15 3.38 7.66
N VAL A 26 -22.66 2.89 6.51
CA VAL A 26 -21.65 1.83 6.43
C VAL A 26 -20.42 2.37 5.73
N GLU A 27 -19.25 2.20 6.35
CA GLU A 27 -17.96 2.45 5.71
C GLU A 27 -17.47 1.19 4.98
N VAL A 28 -16.79 1.40 3.84
CA VAL A 28 -16.17 0.34 3.03
C VAL A 28 -14.65 0.53 3.04
N PHE A 29 -13.93 -0.57 3.26
CA PHE A 29 -12.46 -0.61 3.28
C PHE A 29 -11.95 -1.67 2.33
N THR A 30 -10.92 -1.34 1.57
CA THR A 30 -10.19 -2.31 0.74
C THR A 30 -9.12 -3.02 1.57
N ASN A 31 -8.74 -4.23 1.17
CA ASN A 31 -7.60 -4.92 1.75
C ASN A 31 -6.28 -4.37 1.18
N GLU A 32 -5.78 -3.24 1.69
CA GLU A 32 -4.58 -2.57 1.15
C GLU A 32 -3.26 -3.04 1.78
N LYS A 33 -3.19 -4.30 2.18
CA LYS A 33 -1.99 -4.88 2.78
C LYS A 33 -0.91 -5.09 1.73
N VAL A 34 0.32 -4.74 2.07
CA VAL A 34 1.51 -5.28 1.43
C VAL A 34 1.83 -6.63 2.08
N GLY A 35 1.96 -7.66 1.26
CA GLY A 35 2.21 -9.03 1.69
C GLY A 35 2.11 -10.03 0.54
N PRO A 36 2.34 -11.32 0.79
CA PRO A 36 2.11 -12.37 -0.20
C PRO A 36 0.64 -12.41 -0.62
N PRO A 37 0.31 -13.04 -1.76
CA PRO A 37 -1.06 -13.15 -2.27
C PRO A 37 -2.06 -13.64 -1.21
N SER A 38 -1.68 -14.58 -0.34
CA SER A 38 -2.53 -15.11 0.72
C SER A 38 -2.90 -14.12 1.83
N ILE A 39 -2.19 -12.98 1.95
CA ILE A 39 -2.47 -11.91 2.92
C ILE A 39 -3.16 -10.72 2.24
N ALA A 40 -2.76 -10.44 1.00
CA ALA A 40 -3.20 -9.28 0.21
C ALA A 40 -4.31 -9.62 -0.81
N GLU A 41 -5.13 -10.65 -0.54
CA GLU A 41 -6.23 -11.01 -1.44
C GLU A 41 -7.20 -9.83 -1.63
N PRO A 42 -7.62 -9.51 -2.88
CA PRO A 42 -8.59 -8.46 -3.15
C PRO A 42 -9.91 -8.73 -2.44
N MET A 43 -10.29 -7.84 -1.51
CA MET A 43 -11.49 -7.99 -0.70
C MET A 43 -11.95 -6.62 -0.19
N LEU A 44 -13.27 -6.50 0.01
CA LEU A 44 -13.90 -5.38 0.70
C LEU A 44 -14.34 -5.80 2.09
N HIS A 45 -14.07 -4.93 3.06
CA HIS A 45 -14.56 -5.02 4.43
C HIS A 45 -15.59 -3.92 4.65
N THR A 46 -16.63 -4.23 5.40
CA THR A 46 -17.65 -3.27 5.83
C THR A 46 -17.60 -3.10 7.33
N ALA A 47 -17.88 -1.88 7.79
CA ALA A 47 -18.07 -1.56 9.20
C ALA A 47 -19.18 -0.52 9.35
N ARG A 48 -20.13 -0.76 10.26
CA ARG A 48 -21.12 0.25 10.67
C ARG A 48 -20.71 0.91 11.99
N GLN A 49 -20.13 0.16 12.91
CA GLN A 49 -19.78 0.62 14.24
C GLN A 49 -18.32 0.27 14.56
N LEU A 50 -17.41 1.16 14.17
CA LEU A 50 -16.03 1.13 14.63
C LEU A 50 -15.98 1.52 16.11
N ARG A 51 -15.38 0.65 16.92
CA ARG A 51 -15.16 0.84 18.35
C ARG A 51 -13.68 1.13 18.60
N SER A 52 -13.38 2.11 19.44
CA SER A 52 -12.02 2.33 19.94
C SER A 52 -11.69 1.29 21.03
N PRO A 53 -10.43 0.86 21.14
CA PRO A 53 -9.97 0.08 22.29
C PRO A 53 -10.15 0.86 23.59
N VAL A 54 -10.28 0.17 24.73
CA VAL A 54 -10.44 0.83 26.04
C VAL A 54 -9.10 1.37 26.57
N ALA A 55 -7.99 0.81 26.11
CA ALA A 55 -6.64 1.25 26.43
C ALA A 55 -5.69 0.89 25.28
N ALA A 56 -4.68 1.74 25.07
CA ALA A 56 -3.61 1.49 24.12
C ALA A 56 -2.28 1.97 24.71
N ILE A 57 -1.35 1.06 25.01
CA ILE A 57 -0.11 1.39 25.72
C ILE A 57 1.07 0.80 24.95
N ASN A 58 2.15 1.56 24.79
CA ASN A 58 3.37 1.05 24.16
C ASN A 58 4.32 0.34 25.13
N GLN A 59 5.43 -0.21 24.61
CA GLN A 59 6.46 -0.90 25.40
C GLN A 59 7.10 -0.04 26.51
N HIS A 60 6.98 1.29 26.43
CA HIS A 60 7.53 2.24 27.40
C HIS A 60 6.48 2.76 28.39
N GLY A 61 5.24 2.25 28.32
CA GLY A 61 4.14 2.68 29.19
C GLY A 61 3.45 3.98 28.74
N ARG A 62 3.71 4.46 27.52
CA ARG A 62 3.06 5.65 26.96
C ARG A 62 1.65 5.30 26.51
N ASP A 63 0.67 6.11 26.93
CA ASP A 63 -0.70 6.03 26.43
C ASP A 63 -0.76 6.55 24.98
N LEU A 64 -1.18 5.69 24.07
CA LEU A 64 -1.38 5.98 22.65
C LEU A 64 -2.85 6.21 22.30
N LEU A 65 -3.79 5.92 23.22
CA LEU A 65 -5.22 5.96 22.92
C LEU A 65 -5.69 7.31 22.35
N PRO A 66 -5.24 8.48 22.87
CA PRO A 66 -5.64 9.77 22.31
C PRO A 66 -5.13 10.04 20.88
N GLU A 67 -4.10 9.33 20.42
CA GLU A 67 -3.48 9.48 19.10
C GLU A 67 -4.01 8.45 18.07
N ILE A 68 -4.73 7.41 18.52
CA ILE A 68 -5.25 6.34 17.63
C ILE A 68 -6.78 6.22 17.64
N ALA A 69 -7.48 7.16 18.29
CA ALA A 69 -8.93 7.08 18.46
C ALA A 69 -9.69 7.50 17.20
N GLU A 70 -9.18 8.50 16.47
CA GLU A 70 -9.87 9.19 15.38
C GLU A 70 -8.96 9.30 14.15
N ARG A 71 -9.53 9.36 12.95
CA ARG A 71 -8.76 9.64 11.73
C ARG A 71 -8.60 11.16 11.57
N ASP A 72 -7.71 11.76 12.35
CA ASP A 72 -7.54 13.22 12.46
C ASP A 72 -6.16 13.72 12.01
N ASP A 73 -5.38 12.86 11.33
CA ASP A 73 -4.05 13.14 10.83
C ASP A 73 -2.99 13.39 11.95
N ARG A 74 -3.28 12.98 13.20
CA ARG A 74 -2.36 13.06 14.34
C ARG A 74 -1.79 11.69 14.71
N PHE A 75 -0.84 11.26 13.90
CA PHE A 75 -0.29 9.91 13.99
C PHE A 75 0.46 9.59 15.30
N ALA A 76 0.04 8.52 15.96
CA ALA A 76 0.78 7.82 17.00
C ALA A 76 2.05 7.17 16.43
N ARG A 77 3.20 7.47 17.03
CA ARG A 77 4.48 6.82 16.74
C ARG A 77 4.90 5.95 17.91
N PRO A 78 4.80 4.61 17.84
CA PRO A 78 4.97 3.74 19.01
C PRO A 78 6.43 3.57 19.49
N TYR A 79 7.38 4.29 18.89
CA TYR A 79 8.81 4.24 19.17
C TYR A 79 9.33 5.59 19.69
N ASP A 80 10.41 5.53 20.47
CA ASP A 80 11.17 6.73 20.87
C ASP A 80 12.47 6.85 20.06
N GLN A 81 12.98 5.72 19.53
CA GLN A 81 14.23 5.67 18.78
C GLN A 81 14.07 5.12 17.37
N ARG A 82 14.57 5.90 16.41
CA ARG A 82 14.78 5.45 15.03
C ARG A 82 16.20 4.93 14.87
N VAL A 83 16.33 3.67 14.43
CA VAL A 83 17.62 3.01 14.16
C VAL A 83 18.13 3.41 12.76
N ALA A 84 17.24 3.42 11.78
CA ALA A 84 17.49 3.78 10.39
C ALA A 84 16.24 4.37 9.76
N HIS A 85 16.35 4.91 8.54
CA HIS A 85 15.15 5.22 7.77
C HIS A 85 14.29 3.96 7.59
N GLY A 86 13.06 3.99 8.09
CA GLY A 86 12.12 2.87 8.05
C GLY A 86 12.34 1.77 9.09
N LEU A 87 13.30 1.93 10.00
CA LEU A 87 13.62 0.98 11.06
C LEU A 87 13.74 1.65 12.42
N THR A 88 13.10 1.06 13.42
CA THR A 88 13.01 1.55 14.80
C THR A 88 13.53 0.51 15.78
N GLU A 89 13.61 0.87 17.06
CA GLU A 89 13.73 -0.12 18.14
C GLU A 89 12.52 -1.10 18.11
N PRO A 90 12.61 -2.30 18.70
CA PRO A 90 11.44 -3.16 18.85
C PRO A 90 10.28 -2.42 19.52
N THR A 91 9.17 -2.30 18.80
CA THR A 91 7.97 -1.62 19.27
C THR A 91 6.87 -2.61 19.62
N SER A 92 6.03 -2.23 20.59
CA SER A 92 4.76 -2.89 20.81
C SER A 92 3.65 -1.89 21.07
N ILE A 93 2.43 -2.22 20.65
CA ILE A 93 1.19 -1.54 21.03
C ILE A 93 0.28 -2.59 21.64
N GLU A 94 0.13 -2.55 22.97
CA GLU A 94 -0.85 -3.35 23.70
C GLU A 94 -2.21 -2.64 23.64
N LEU A 95 -3.20 -3.31 23.06
CA LEU A 95 -4.58 -2.84 22.96
C LEU A 95 -5.46 -3.69 23.87
N THR A 96 -6.28 -3.06 24.70
CA THR A 96 -7.35 -3.75 25.44
C THR A 96 -8.67 -3.53 24.72
N LEU A 97 -9.35 -4.59 24.32
CA LEU A 97 -10.65 -4.52 23.64
C LEU A 97 -11.80 -4.67 24.64
N ASP A 98 -12.93 -4.01 24.38
CA ASP A 98 -14.18 -4.30 25.09
C ASP A 98 -15.00 -5.34 24.31
N LEU A 99 -15.14 -6.53 24.90
CA LEU A 99 -15.88 -7.66 24.34
C LEU A 99 -17.18 -7.95 25.09
N ALA A 100 -17.66 -7.05 25.97
CA ALA A 100 -18.81 -7.31 26.83
C ALA A 100 -20.10 -7.67 26.06
N ASP A 101 -20.29 -7.11 24.85
CA ASP A 101 -21.45 -7.39 24.00
C ASP A 101 -21.33 -8.70 23.20
N LEU A 102 -20.22 -9.43 23.32
CA LEU A 102 -19.99 -10.67 22.58
C LEU A 102 -20.75 -11.83 23.23
N PRO A 103 -21.67 -12.51 22.52
CA PRO A 103 -22.42 -13.62 23.13
C PRO A 103 -21.48 -14.77 23.53
N ALA A 104 -21.68 -15.30 24.74
CA ALA A 104 -20.82 -16.33 25.33
C ALA A 104 -20.62 -17.58 24.45
N ASN A 105 -21.63 -17.94 23.64
CA ASN A 105 -21.60 -19.11 22.75
C ASN A 105 -21.41 -18.76 21.27
N ALA A 106 -21.21 -17.49 20.90
CA ALA A 106 -20.92 -17.12 19.52
C ALA A 106 -19.47 -17.46 19.17
N THR A 107 -19.17 -17.72 17.89
CA THR A 107 -17.81 -17.58 17.40
C THR A 107 -17.49 -16.09 17.29
N PRO A 108 -16.40 -15.56 17.87
CA PRO A 108 -16.05 -14.16 17.69
C PRO A 108 -15.85 -13.83 16.22
N ASN A 109 -16.53 -12.80 15.75
CA ASN A 109 -16.22 -12.13 14.49
C ASN A 109 -15.74 -10.74 14.87
N ILE A 110 -14.43 -10.56 14.89
CA ILE A 110 -13.78 -9.33 15.33
C ILE A 110 -12.79 -8.95 14.24
N LYS A 111 -12.97 -7.78 13.66
CA LYS A 111 -12.05 -7.22 12.67
C LYS A 111 -11.41 -5.97 13.22
N LEU A 112 -10.08 -5.92 13.21
CA LEU A 112 -9.27 -4.76 13.58
C LEU A 112 -8.98 -3.94 12.32
N PHE A 113 -9.41 -2.67 12.31
CA PHE A 113 -9.19 -1.70 11.25
C PHE A 113 -8.07 -0.78 11.70
N MET A 114 -6.97 -0.76 10.94
CA MET A 114 -5.76 -0.04 11.27
C MET A 114 -5.44 0.95 10.16
N THR A 115 -5.66 2.22 10.43
CA THR A 115 -5.39 3.34 9.52
C THR A 115 -4.03 3.95 9.86
N GLY A 116 -3.12 3.99 8.90
CA GLY A 116 -1.79 4.53 9.10
C GLY A 116 -0.94 4.45 7.85
N TRP A 117 0.34 4.77 8.01
CA TRP A 117 1.36 4.67 6.97
C TRP A 117 2.70 4.29 7.61
N LEU A 118 3.72 4.03 6.79
CA LEU A 118 5.08 3.81 7.29
C LEU A 118 6.12 4.45 6.39
N TYR A 119 7.29 4.72 6.97
CA TYR A 119 8.51 4.90 6.18
C TYR A 119 9.07 3.53 5.83
N ALA A 120 9.01 3.13 4.56
CA ALA A 120 9.61 1.88 4.12
C ALA A 120 11.14 1.98 4.13
N PRO A 121 11.87 0.96 4.61
CA PRO A 121 13.31 0.90 4.45
C PRO A 121 13.65 0.95 2.96
N ASP A 122 14.50 1.90 2.56
CA ASP A 122 14.99 1.96 1.19
C ASP A 122 16.00 0.82 0.91
N PRO A 123 16.33 0.57 -0.36
CA PRO A 123 17.31 -0.45 -0.74
C PRO A 123 18.70 -0.26 -0.10
N SER A 124 19.12 0.99 0.20
CA SER A 124 20.39 1.23 0.92
C SER A 124 20.33 0.69 2.34
N VAL A 125 19.22 0.94 3.05
CA VAL A 125 19.01 0.45 4.41
C VAL A 125 18.95 -1.07 4.41
N SER A 126 18.27 -1.68 3.44
CA SER A 126 18.19 -3.14 3.31
C SER A 126 19.56 -3.80 3.12
N VAL A 127 20.41 -3.23 2.27
CA VAL A 127 21.81 -3.68 2.10
C VAL A 127 22.61 -3.48 3.38
N ALA A 128 22.47 -2.35 4.06
CA ALA A 128 23.18 -2.08 5.31
C ALA A 128 22.80 -3.06 6.43
N ILE A 129 21.50 -3.39 6.54
CA ILE A 129 21.00 -4.43 7.47
C ILE A 129 21.66 -5.76 7.14
N HIS A 130 21.58 -6.20 5.87
CA HIS A 130 22.16 -7.46 5.42
C HIS A 130 23.65 -7.56 5.74
N GLU A 131 24.45 -6.58 5.31
CA GLU A 131 25.89 -6.52 5.54
C GLU A 131 26.24 -6.62 7.03
N SER A 132 25.47 -5.93 7.89
CA SER A 132 25.77 -5.93 9.31
C SER A 132 25.40 -7.25 10.01
N LEU A 133 24.35 -7.93 9.54
CA LEU A 133 23.96 -9.26 10.01
C LEU A 133 24.90 -10.36 9.51
N THR A 134 25.45 -10.25 8.30
CA THR A 134 26.32 -11.27 7.70
C THR A 134 27.77 -11.17 8.13
N HIS A 135 28.32 -9.96 8.21
CA HIS A 135 29.76 -9.75 8.40
C HIS A 135 30.15 -9.45 9.85
N GLY A 136 29.19 -9.34 10.77
CA GLY A 136 29.44 -9.11 12.20
C GLY A 136 30.09 -7.76 12.45
N GLY A 137 29.30 -6.73 12.77
CA GLY A 137 29.85 -5.40 12.99
C GLY A 137 28.89 -4.36 13.53
N SER A 138 27.64 -4.73 13.82
CA SER A 138 26.62 -3.83 14.35
C SER A 138 25.78 -4.53 15.41
N SER A 139 25.03 -3.72 16.17
CA SER A 139 24.01 -4.15 17.13
C SER A 139 22.62 -4.32 16.49
N TRP A 140 22.52 -4.44 15.16
CA TRP A 140 21.23 -4.42 14.48
C TRP A 140 20.59 -5.81 14.54
N GLU A 141 19.37 -5.86 15.03
CA GLU A 141 18.59 -7.09 15.07
C GLU A 141 17.91 -7.34 13.71
N VAL A 142 17.49 -8.59 13.49
CA VAL A 142 16.68 -8.94 12.32
C VAL A 142 15.38 -8.12 12.36
N PRO A 143 15.04 -7.36 11.30
CA PRO A 143 13.79 -6.61 11.26
C PRO A 143 12.58 -7.51 11.49
N GLN A 144 11.68 -7.08 12.37
CA GLN A 144 10.46 -7.80 12.70
C GLN A 144 9.28 -7.18 11.96
N PRO A 145 8.55 -7.95 11.13
CA PRO A 145 7.37 -7.46 10.46
C PRO A 145 6.25 -7.21 11.47
N LEU A 146 5.16 -6.56 11.02
CA LEU A 146 3.97 -6.39 11.85
C LEU A 146 3.34 -7.75 12.17
N SER A 147 3.32 -8.09 13.46
CA SER A 147 2.80 -9.33 14.01
C SER A 147 1.76 -9.06 15.09
N LEU A 148 0.83 -10.00 15.28
CA LEU A 148 -0.20 -9.94 16.32
C LEU A 148 0.02 -11.05 17.35
N TRP A 149 0.00 -10.64 18.62
CA TRP A 149 0.23 -11.48 19.79
C TRP A 149 -0.98 -11.41 20.73
N VAL A 150 -1.24 -12.50 21.44
CA VAL A 150 -2.34 -12.62 22.40
C VAL A 150 -1.84 -13.22 23.71
N PRO A 151 -2.50 -12.96 24.85
CA PRO A 151 -2.16 -13.58 26.12
C PRO A 151 -2.59 -15.06 26.12
N ASN A 152 -1.67 -15.92 26.52
CA ASN A 152 -1.92 -17.33 26.76
C ASN A 152 -2.60 -17.57 28.13
N ALA A 153 -2.84 -18.83 28.49
CA ALA A 153 -3.48 -19.19 29.76
C ALA A 153 -2.71 -18.79 31.03
N THR A 154 -1.40 -18.50 30.94
CA THR A 154 -0.59 -18.00 32.07
C THR A 154 -0.51 -16.47 32.11
N GLY A 155 -1.08 -15.78 31.12
CA GLY A 155 -1.00 -14.32 30.95
C GLY A 155 0.25 -13.84 30.22
N ASP A 156 1.09 -14.75 29.73
CA ASP A 156 2.27 -14.43 28.92
C ASP A 156 1.87 -14.23 27.45
N TRP A 157 2.63 -13.42 26.71
CA TRP A 157 2.38 -13.16 25.29
C TRP A 157 2.84 -14.30 24.39
N GLU A 158 1.96 -14.77 23.51
CA GLU A 158 2.28 -15.74 22.45
C GLU A 158 1.92 -15.20 21.04
N PRO A 159 2.66 -15.59 19.99
CA PRO A 159 2.40 -15.11 18.65
C PRO A 159 1.16 -15.81 18.08
N ALA A 160 0.13 -15.04 17.75
CA ALA A 160 -1.08 -15.56 17.10
C ALA A 160 -1.00 -15.45 15.57
N ILE A 161 -0.51 -14.31 15.06
CA ILE A 161 -0.31 -14.06 13.64
C ILE A 161 1.12 -13.52 13.45
N PRO A 162 2.09 -14.36 13.07
CA PRO A 162 3.50 -13.95 12.96
C PRO A 162 3.77 -12.89 11.89
N PHE A 163 2.91 -12.80 10.87
CA PHE A 163 2.97 -11.77 9.85
C PHE A 163 1.56 -11.39 9.38
N THR A 164 1.19 -10.14 9.59
CA THR A 164 -0.17 -9.63 9.31
C THR A 164 -0.28 -8.90 7.97
N GLY A 165 0.82 -8.78 7.22
CA GLY A 165 0.98 -7.73 6.20
C GLY A 165 1.25 -6.37 6.85
N PHE A 166 1.29 -5.30 6.05
CA PHE A 166 1.43 -3.94 6.55
C PHE A 166 0.82 -2.91 5.58
N VAL A 167 0.58 -1.68 6.04
CA VAL A 167 0.07 -0.58 5.20
C VAL A 167 1.10 -0.17 4.14
N GLY A 168 0.75 -0.16 2.85
CA GLY A 168 1.69 0.24 1.79
C GLY A 168 1.76 1.74 1.53
N GLY A 169 2.95 2.35 1.63
CA GLY A 169 3.19 3.71 1.13
C GLY A 169 2.48 4.82 1.92
N LYS A 170 1.41 5.40 1.35
CA LYS A 170 0.66 6.54 1.91
C LYS A 170 -0.34 6.07 2.99
N THR A 171 -1.06 7.00 3.61
CA THR A 171 -2.08 6.68 4.62
C THR A 171 -3.17 5.79 4.02
N LYS A 172 -3.31 4.60 4.58
CA LYS A 172 -4.21 3.54 4.13
C LYS A 172 -4.80 2.81 5.32
N THR A 173 -5.86 2.02 5.08
CA THR A 173 -6.43 1.14 6.10
C THR A 173 -6.16 -0.32 5.74
N ILE A 174 -5.64 -1.07 6.69
CA ILE A 174 -5.59 -2.54 6.62
C ILE A 174 -6.56 -3.14 7.64
N VAL A 175 -7.13 -4.30 7.31
CA VAL A 175 -8.13 -4.96 8.16
C VAL A 175 -7.64 -6.36 8.54
N LEU A 176 -7.54 -6.64 9.84
CA LEU A 176 -7.16 -7.96 10.35
C LEU A 176 -8.39 -8.68 10.92
N ASP A 177 -8.67 -9.89 10.46
CA ASP A 177 -9.62 -10.76 11.16
C ASP A 177 -8.91 -11.41 12.34
N ILE A 178 -9.35 -11.07 13.54
CA ILE A 178 -8.75 -11.52 14.80
C ILE A 178 -9.71 -12.39 15.61
N GLY A 179 -10.92 -12.66 15.09
CA GLY A 179 -11.96 -13.38 15.82
C GLY A 179 -11.56 -14.79 16.23
N ALA A 180 -10.73 -15.46 15.42
CA ALA A 180 -10.25 -16.81 15.70
C ALA A 180 -9.14 -16.89 16.76
N VAL A 181 -8.48 -15.76 17.07
CA VAL A 181 -7.27 -15.75 17.91
C VAL A 181 -7.41 -14.94 19.19
N VAL A 182 -8.35 -13.99 19.26
CA VAL A 182 -8.57 -13.18 20.47
C VAL A 182 -9.01 -14.06 21.64
N ASN A 183 -8.31 -13.91 22.77
CA ASN A 183 -8.69 -14.53 24.02
C ASN A 183 -9.87 -13.76 24.63
N ARG A 184 -10.97 -14.46 24.96
CA ARG A 184 -12.17 -13.84 25.54
C ARG A 184 -12.01 -13.48 27.01
N ASP A 185 -11.26 -14.28 27.74
CA ASP A 185 -11.06 -14.10 29.19
C ASP A 185 -10.01 -13.02 29.47
N ASP A 186 -9.13 -12.77 28.50
CA ASP A 186 -8.16 -11.68 28.50
C ASP A 186 -8.16 -10.98 27.13
N PRO A 187 -8.99 -9.94 26.91
CA PRO A 187 -9.22 -9.31 25.62
C PRO A 187 -8.09 -8.35 25.19
N ARG A 188 -6.89 -8.58 25.71
CA ARG A 188 -5.69 -7.84 25.31
C ARG A 188 -5.10 -8.47 24.05
N ILE A 189 -4.63 -7.62 23.16
CA ILE A 189 -3.81 -8.01 22.00
C ILE A 189 -2.59 -7.12 21.94
N GLN A 190 -1.53 -7.58 21.29
CA GLN A 190 -0.34 -6.78 21.10
C GLN A 190 0.12 -6.81 19.64
N LEU A 191 0.28 -5.64 19.06
CA LEU A 191 0.90 -5.44 17.76
C LEU A 191 2.39 -5.22 17.98
N ARG A 192 3.26 -5.97 17.29
CA ARG A 192 4.73 -5.83 17.41
C ARG A 192 5.38 -5.66 16.06
N SER A 193 6.40 -4.81 15.99
CA SER A 193 7.24 -4.62 14.79
C SER A 193 8.50 -3.81 15.11
N THR A 194 9.47 -3.82 14.19
CA THR A 194 10.56 -2.82 14.16
C THR A 194 10.38 -1.80 13.02
N MET A 195 9.31 -1.88 12.23
CA MET A 195 9.07 -0.95 11.11
C MET A 195 8.63 0.43 11.62
N GLU A 196 9.03 1.48 10.91
CA GLU A 196 8.73 2.87 11.28
C GLU A 196 7.27 3.27 10.93
N PHE A 197 6.31 2.73 11.70
CA PHE A 197 4.88 3.01 11.55
C PHE A 197 4.45 4.33 12.19
N ALA A 198 3.44 4.93 11.56
CA ALA A 198 2.68 6.07 12.08
C ALA A 198 1.18 5.73 11.95
N TRP A 199 0.50 5.53 13.09
CA TRP A 199 -0.89 5.10 13.15
C TRP A 199 -1.82 6.27 13.46
N ASP A 200 -2.84 6.47 12.64
CA ASP A 200 -3.85 7.52 12.83
C ASP A 200 -5.06 6.98 13.60
N GLN A 201 -5.50 5.77 13.25
CA GLN A 201 -6.60 5.12 13.96
C GLN A 201 -6.36 3.62 14.08
N ILE A 202 -6.67 3.07 15.25
CA ILE A 202 -6.86 1.62 15.42
C ILE A 202 -8.20 1.40 16.09
N ALA A 203 -9.14 0.81 15.34
CA ALA A 203 -10.49 0.54 15.78
C ALA A 203 -10.87 -0.91 15.47
N TYR A 204 -11.98 -1.40 16.02
CA TYR A 204 -12.46 -2.74 15.73
C TYR A 204 -13.98 -2.78 15.58
N THR A 205 -14.46 -3.78 14.85
CA THR A 205 -15.88 -4.17 14.86
C THR A 205 -16.09 -5.35 15.80
N LEU A 206 -17.27 -5.45 16.40
CA LEU A 206 -17.63 -6.55 17.29
C LEU A 206 -18.88 -7.26 16.79
N ASN A 207 -18.69 -8.48 16.29
CA ASN A 207 -19.74 -9.39 15.82
C ASN A 207 -20.69 -8.78 14.76
N GLU A 208 -20.16 -7.90 13.90
CA GLU A 208 -20.94 -7.33 12.80
C GLU A 208 -21.09 -8.36 11.67
N PRO A 209 -22.31 -8.63 11.18
CA PRO A 209 -22.49 -9.48 10.00
C PRO A 209 -21.93 -8.79 8.76
N ALA A 210 -21.73 -9.55 7.68
CA ALA A 210 -21.48 -8.95 6.38
C ALA A 210 -22.63 -8.00 6.02
N LEU A 211 -22.31 -6.72 5.87
CA LEU A 211 -23.29 -5.69 5.52
C LEU A 211 -23.50 -5.65 4.01
N PRO A 212 -24.73 -5.37 3.54
CA PRO A 212 -25.04 -5.40 2.11
C PRO A 212 -24.25 -4.32 1.37
N LEU A 213 -23.61 -4.73 0.27
CA LEU A 213 -23.01 -3.84 -0.73
C LEU A 213 -23.24 -4.44 -2.11
N THR A 214 -23.29 -3.60 -3.14
CA THR A 214 -23.31 -4.02 -4.54
C THR A 214 -22.08 -3.47 -5.24
N MET A 215 -21.27 -4.36 -5.81
CA MET A 215 -20.09 -3.97 -6.58
C MET A 215 -20.35 -4.19 -8.06
N GLN A 216 -20.13 -3.17 -8.88
CA GLN A 216 -20.35 -3.22 -10.33
C GLN A 216 -19.09 -2.74 -11.06
N PRO A 217 -18.50 -3.55 -11.96
CA PRO A 217 -17.40 -3.08 -12.79
C PRO A 217 -17.89 -2.02 -13.78
N LEU A 218 -17.10 -0.98 -13.96
CA LEU A 218 -17.33 0.03 -14.98
C LEU A 218 -16.57 -0.33 -16.26
N THR A 219 -17.15 0.03 -17.40
CA THR A 219 -16.51 -0.15 -18.71
C THR A 219 -15.51 0.98 -18.93
N LEU A 220 -14.24 0.62 -19.14
CA LEU A 220 -13.21 1.57 -19.59
C LEU A 220 -13.51 2.01 -21.02
N THR A 221 -13.65 3.32 -21.24
CA THR A 221 -13.99 3.89 -22.55
C THR A 221 -12.80 4.53 -23.25
N SER A 222 -11.83 5.03 -22.48
CA SER A 222 -10.61 5.64 -23.02
C SER A 222 -9.45 5.49 -22.02
N ALA A 223 -8.23 5.40 -22.53
CA ALA A 223 -7.02 5.52 -21.73
C ALA A 223 -5.95 6.29 -22.52
N ASP A 224 -5.58 7.47 -22.05
CA ASP A 224 -4.59 8.33 -22.69
C ASP A 224 -3.37 8.50 -21.79
N LEU A 225 -2.22 8.04 -22.26
CA LEU A 225 -0.93 8.23 -21.60
C LEU A 225 -0.25 9.48 -22.17
N HIS A 226 0.15 10.41 -21.31
CA HIS A 226 0.88 11.60 -21.73
C HIS A 226 1.85 12.10 -20.65
N TYR A 227 2.77 12.98 -21.04
CA TYR A 227 3.58 13.70 -20.06
C TYR A 227 2.76 14.83 -19.45
N ARG A 228 2.66 14.83 -18.12
CA ARG A 228 2.00 15.90 -17.38
C ARG A 228 2.99 16.79 -16.63
N GLY A 229 4.02 16.19 -16.05
CA GLY A 229 4.88 16.80 -15.05
C GLY A 229 4.49 16.37 -13.63
N PHE A 230 4.99 17.10 -12.63
CA PHE A 230 4.88 16.73 -11.22
C PHE A 230 3.88 17.62 -10.50
N SER A 231 3.05 17.01 -9.67
CA SER A 231 2.13 17.72 -8.78
C SER A 231 2.90 18.43 -7.66
N GLN A 232 2.43 19.60 -7.25
CA GLN A 232 3.03 20.32 -6.13
C GLN A 232 2.86 19.50 -4.84
N ARG A 233 3.97 19.21 -4.16
CA ARG A 233 3.93 18.54 -2.86
C ARG A 233 3.32 19.47 -1.81
N ILE A 234 2.31 18.97 -1.10
CA ILE A 234 1.71 19.61 0.06
C ILE A 234 2.48 19.12 1.30
N GLU A 235 3.01 20.05 2.08
CA GLU A 235 3.59 19.71 3.38
C GLU A 235 2.48 19.29 4.34
N HIS A 236 2.62 18.09 4.89
CA HIS A 236 1.66 17.56 5.85
C HIS A 236 1.95 18.12 7.26
N PRO A 237 0.94 18.63 7.98
CA PRO A 237 1.08 18.94 9.40
C PRO A 237 1.64 17.73 10.17
N HIS A 238 2.46 17.92 11.20
CA HIS A 238 2.97 16.81 12.01
C HIS A 238 3.81 15.75 11.27
N PHE A 239 4.37 16.07 10.09
CA PHE A 239 5.24 15.19 9.32
C PHE A 239 4.59 13.85 8.92
N GLY A 240 3.32 13.92 8.47
CA GLY A 240 2.57 12.80 7.87
C GLY A 240 3.04 12.41 6.46
N ALA A 241 2.41 11.39 5.87
CA ALA A 241 2.69 10.94 4.50
C ALA A 241 2.51 12.09 3.49
N GLU A 242 3.40 12.19 2.49
CA GLU A 242 3.33 13.31 1.54
C GLU A 242 2.03 13.29 0.74
N ARG A 243 1.41 14.46 0.59
CA ARG A 243 0.24 14.72 -0.26
C ARG A 243 0.64 15.58 -1.45
N TYR A 244 -0.20 15.62 -2.47
CA TYR A 244 0.05 16.43 -3.67
C TYR A 244 -1.20 17.21 -4.07
N ASP A 245 -1.00 18.46 -4.45
CA ASP A 245 -2.03 19.24 -5.15
C ASP A 245 -1.98 18.88 -6.63
N TYR A 246 -2.96 18.09 -7.06
CA TYR A 246 -3.11 17.68 -8.44
C TYR A 246 -3.32 18.85 -9.42
N GLN A 247 -3.88 19.98 -8.98
CA GLN A 247 -4.17 21.09 -9.89
C GLN A 247 -2.93 21.96 -10.19
N THR A 248 -1.92 21.91 -9.31
CA THR A 248 -0.71 22.70 -9.44
C THR A 248 0.44 21.85 -9.98
N VAL A 249 0.78 22.06 -11.25
CA VAL A 249 1.74 21.21 -11.99
C VAL A 249 3.02 21.96 -12.33
N SER A 250 4.16 21.30 -12.16
CA SER A 250 5.46 21.74 -12.66
C SER A 250 6.00 20.75 -13.68
N THR A 251 6.36 21.24 -14.86
CA THR A 251 7.02 20.44 -15.91
C THR A 251 8.54 20.50 -15.79
N ALA A 252 9.08 21.13 -14.74
CA ALA A 252 10.52 21.17 -14.53
C ALA A 252 11.03 19.75 -14.18
N PRO A 253 12.07 19.24 -14.86
CA PRO A 253 12.80 18.04 -14.49
C PRO A 253 13.10 17.95 -12.99
N ARG A 254 12.42 17.04 -12.31
CA ARG A 254 12.62 16.77 -10.89
C ARG A 254 13.67 15.70 -10.62
N TYR A 255 13.75 14.72 -11.51
CA TYR A 255 14.61 13.56 -11.34
C TYR A 255 15.43 13.25 -12.59
N THR A 256 16.54 12.55 -12.40
CA THR A 256 17.19 11.85 -13.51
C THR A 256 16.28 10.72 -13.98
N ALA A 257 15.90 10.76 -15.26
CA ALA A 257 15.08 9.72 -15.86
C ALA A 257 15.82 8.37 -15.84
N MET A 258 15.08 7.30 -15.55
CA MET A 258 15.51 5.94 -15.89
C MET A 258 15.72 5.82 -17.40
N GLN A 259 16.63 4.94 -17.79
CA GLN A 259 16.86 4.60 -19.20
C GLN A 259 15.91 3.46 -19.63
N GLY A 260 16.00 3.05 -20.90
CA GLY A 260 15.21 1.92 -21.41
C GLY A 260 14.03 2.36 -22.27
N ARG A 261 13.16 1.38 -22.57
CA ARG A 261 11.92 1.58 -23.33
C ARG A 261 10.74 1.88 -22.40
N PHE A 262 9.91 2.81 -22.84
CA PHE A 262 8.69 3.23 -22.18
C PHE A 262 7.55 3.24 -23.20
N THR A 263 6.32 3.21 -22.70
CA THR A 263 5.14 3.26 -23.57
C THR A 263 5.06 4.60 -24.28
N ARG A 264 4.67 4.59 -25.56
CA ARG A 264 4.36 5.78 -26.35
C ARG A 264 3.21 6.56 -25.71
N TYR A 265 3.15 7.86 -25.96
CA TYR A 265 1.99 8.64 -25.57
C TYR A 265 0.80 8.43 -26.52
N GLY A 266 -0.39 8.77 -26.05
CA GLY A 266 -1.66 8.61 -26.74
C GLY A 266 -2.47 7.43 -26.19
N ASP A 267 -3.35 6.90 -27.04
CA ASP A 267 -4.25 5.81 -26.70
C ASP A 267 -3.50 4.51 -26.35
N VAL A 268 -3.79 4.00 -25.15
CA VAL A 268 -3.22 2.78 -24.56
C VAL A 268 -4.31 1.87 -23.96
N ALA A 269 -5.59 2.11 -24.26
CA ALA A 269 -6.70 1.37 -23.64
C ALA A 269 -6.62 -0.15 -23.86
N ALA A 270 -6.08 -0.57 -25.00
CA ALA A 270 -5.87 -1.98 -25.33
C ALA A 270 -4.97 -2.72 -24.31
N LEU A 271 -4.02 -2.01 -23.68
CA LEU A 271 -3.05 -2.56 -22.74
C LEU A 271 -3.58 -2.71 -21.30
N LEU A 272 -4.85 -2.40 -21.04
CA LEU A 272 -5.40 -2.36 -19.67
C LEU A 272 -6.56 -3.34 -19.45
N SER A 273 -6.92 -4.10 -20.48
CA SER A 273 -8.15 -4.90 -20.51
C SER A 273 -8.01 -6.30 -19.91
N ALA A 274 -6.79 -6.80 -19.77
CA ALA A 274 -6.48 -8.10 -19.24
C ALA A 274 -5.05 -8.12 -18.71
N THR A 275 -4.78 -9.01 -17.75
CA THR A 275 -3.42 -9.26 -17.30
C THR A 275 -2.73 -10.27 -18.24
N ASP A 276 -1.93 -9.79 -19.20
CA ASP A 276 -1.29 -10.59 -20.26
C ASP A 276 0.20 -10.26 -20.49
N ASP A 277 0.83 -9.56 -19.55
CA ASP A 277 2.20 -9.06 -19.60
C ASP A 277 2.50 -8.01 -20.71
N HIS A 278 1.47 -7.41 -21.31
CA HIS A 278 1.56 -6.26 -22.22
C HIS A 278 1.44 -4.92 -21.47
N LEU A 279 2.55 -4.54 -20.85
CA LEU A 279 2.59 -3.44 -19.90
C LEU A 279 2.47 -2.05 -20.54
N ILE A 280 1.70 -1.17 -19.91
CA ILE A 280 2.03 0.26 -19.89
C ILE A 280 3.26 0.45 -19.01
N VAL A 281 4.27 1.18 -19.49
CA VAL A 281 5.49 1.55 -18.77
C VAL A 281 5.53 3.07 -18.66
N MET A 282 5.21 3.56 -17.47
CA MET A 282 5.26 4.97 -17.09
C MET A 282 6.61 5.31 -16.47
N GLY A 283 7.09 6.52 -16.70
CA GLY A 283 8.21 7.10 -15.98
C GLY A 283 7.81 8.38 -15.25
N ALA A 284 8.71 8.87 -14.41
CA ALA A 284 8.56 10.10 -13.64
C ALA A 284 7.95 11.28 -14.43
N GLY A 285 6.78 11.74 -13.98
CA GLY A 285 6.01 12.86 -14.55
C GLY A 285 4.98 12.47 -15.61
N ASP A 286 4.86 11.18 -15.94
CA ASP A 286 3.79 10.69 -16.81
C ASP A 286 2.45 10.62 -16.06
N GLU A 287 1.36 10.81 -16.81
CA GLU A 287 -0.01 10.60 -16.34
C GLU A 287 -0.76 9.67 -17.29
N LEU A 288 -1.53 8.75 -16.71
CA LEU A 288 -2.54 7.96 -17.37
C LEU A 288 -3.93 8.51 -17.01
N THR A 289 -4.61 9.12 -17.98
CA THR A 289 -6.00 9.55 -17.87
C THR A 289 -6.92 8.43 -18.36
N LEU A 290 -7.90 8.07 -17.54
CA LEU A 290 -8.83 6.95 -17.78
C LEU A 290 -10.26 7.48 -17.69
N ASP A 291 -11.07 7.19 -18.69
CA ASP A 291 -12.52 7.45 -18.66
C ASP A 291 -13.28 6.14 -18.53
N PHE A 292 -14.33 6.15 -17.70
CA PHE A 292 -15.22 5.02 -17.50
C PHE A 292 -16.68 5.44 -17.69
N ASP A 293 -17.50 4.52 -18.18
CA ASP A 293 -18.94 4.74 -18.27
C ASP A 293 -19.56 5.03 -16.91
N ALA A 294 -20.33 6.12 -16.84
CA ALA A 294 -21.07 6.47 -15.64
C ALA A 294 -22.27 5.55 -15.44
N LEU A 295 -22.50 5.13 -14.20
CA LEU A 295 -23.72 4.42 -13.81
C LEU A 295 -24.82 5.41 -13.39
N PRO A 296 -26.11 5.00 -13.45
CA PRO A 296 -27.18 5.74 -12.81
C PRO A 296 -26.90 5.98 -11.32
N GLU A 297 -27.50 7.04 -10.77
CA GLU A 297 -27.42 7.35 -9.33
C GLU A 297 -27.76 6.13 -8.46
N PRO A 298 -27.09 5.96 -7.30
CA PRO A 298 -27.37 4.85 -6.41
C PRO A 298 -28.82 4.90 -5.89
N PRO A 299 -29.42 3.75 -5.54
CA PRO A 299 -30.76 3.71 -4.96
C PRO A 299 -30.89 4.59 -3.71
N ALA A 300 -32.11 5.08 -3.43
CA ALA A 300 -32.36 5.91 -2.25
C ALA A 300 -31.90 5.22 -0.95
N GLY A 301 -31.10 5.93 -0.15
CA GLY A 301 -30.51 5.41 1.11
C GLY A 301 -29.13 4.75 0.95
N MET A 302 -28.67 4.57 -0.29
CA MET A 302 -27.31 4.13 -0.60
C MET A 302 -26.43 5.32 -0.99
N VAL A 303 -25.13 5.18 -0.75
CA VAL A 303 -24.07 6.03 -1.30
C VAL A 303 -23.16 5.19 -2.19
N ARG A 304 -22.41 5.85 -3.07
CA ARG A 304 -21.49 5.19 -4.00
C ARG A 304 -20.06 5.62 -3.72
N ASP A 305 -19.23 4.64 -3.41
CA ASP A 305 -17.77 4.76 -3.42
C ASP A 305 -17.20 4.09 -4.68
N PHE A 306 -15.93 4.35 -4.96
CA PHE A 306 -15.22 3.75 -6.08
C PHE A 306 -13.95 3.05 -5.61
N VAL A 307 -13.73 1.85 -6.15
CA VAL A 307 -12.52 1.06 -5.88
C VAL A 307 -11.78 0.86 -7.19
N ILE A 308 -10.54 1.33 -7.23
CA ILE A 308 -9.62 1.00 -8.32
C ILE A 308 -8.99 -0.35 -8.04
N TYR A 309 -8.96 -1.19 -9.08
CA TYR A 309 -8.22 -2.42 -9.12
C TYR A 309 -7.17 -2.30 -10.22
N ASN A 310 -5.93 -2.68 -9.93
CA ASN A 310 -4.91 -2.78 -10.95
C ASN A 310 -4.02 -4.00 -10.73
N VAL A 311 -3.47 -4.50 -11.82
CA VAL A 311 -2.34 -5.43 -11.81
C VAL A 311 -1.16 -4.74 -12.45
N GLY A 312 0.00 -4.88 -11.79
CA GLY A 312 1.18 -4.15 -12.20
C GLY A 312 2.37 -4.40 -11.30
N TRP A 313 3.44 -3.68 -11.61
CA TRP A 313 4.68 -3.66 -10.86
C TRP A 313 5.11 -2.22 -10.67
N ASP A 314 5.92 -1.99 -9.66
CA ASP A 314 6.68 -0.76 -9.47
C ASP A 314 8.17 -1.11 -9.41
N LYS A 315 9.01 -0.17 -9.81
CA LYS A 315 10.45 -0.26 -9.58
C LYS A 315 11.00 1.10 -9.23
N ASP A 316 11.69 1.17 -8.11
CA ASP A 316 12.33 2.39 -7.67
C ASP A 316 13.69 2.60 -8.36
N ALA A 317 14.12 3.87 -8.47
CA ALA A 317 15.40 4.20 -9.10
C ALA A 317 16.57 4.38 -8.12
N GLN A 318 16.51 3.83 -6.91
CA GLN A 318 17.64 3.90 -5.99
C GLN A 318 18.83 3.11 -6.53
N MET A 319 20.04 3.53 -6.13
CA MET A 319 21.27 3.00 -6.70
C MET A 319 21.51 1.52 -6.36
N GLN A 320 21.03 1.03 -5.21
CA GLN A 320 21.10 -0.40 -4.87
C GLN A 320 19.93 -1.22 -5.40
N THR A 321 18.94 -0.60 -6.05
CA THR A 321 17.85 -1.35 -6.69
C THR A 321 18.39 -2.08 -7.89
N VAL A 322 18.16 -3.39 -7.93
CA VAL A 322 18.56 -4.22 -9.06
C VAL A 322 17.87 -3.70 -10.32
N HIS A 323 18.65 -3.29 -11.31
CA HIS A 323 18.18 -2.61 -12.51
C HIS A 323 17.37 -1.32 -12.28
N GLY A 324 17.57 -0.62 -11.16
CA GLY A 324 16.85 0.64 -10.83
C GLY A 324 17.15 1.82 -11.78
N GLN A 325 18.18 1.72 -12.61
CA GLN A 325 18.55 2.81 -13.54
C GLN A 325 17.92 2.66 -14.92
N SER A 326 17.06 1.65 -15.11
CA SER A 326 16.47 1.25 -16.37
C SER A 326 15.03 0.80 -16.15
N SER A 327 14.10 1.04 -17.08
CA SER A 327 12.78 0.40 -17.08
C SER A 327 12.87 -1.10 -17.42
N GLU A 328 13.98 -1.54 -17.98
CA GLU A 328 14.22 -2.93 -18.39
C GLU A 328 15.14 -3.67 -17.41
N PRO A 329 15.03 -5.01 -17.28
CA PRO A 329 14.08 -5.90 -17.97
C PRO A 329 12.63 -5.71 -17.49
N LEU A 330 11.66 -5.91 -18.39
CA LEU A 330 10.24 -5.80 -18.05
C LEU A 330 9.79 -7.00 -17.21
N PRO A 331 9.12 -6.77 -16.06
CA PRO A 331 8.60 -7.85 -15.22
C PRO A 331 7.44 -8.59 -15.90
N PHE A 332 7.20 -9.84 -15.52
CA PHE A 332 6.08 -10.65 -16.01
C PHE A 332 5.53 -11.56 -14.92
N GLN A 333 4.28 -11.98 -15.05
CA GLN A 333 3.57 -12.75 -14.04
C GLN A 333 4.28 -14.04 -13.63
N GLN A 334 4.78 -14.79 -14.60
CA GLN A 334 5.37 -16.12 -14.34
C GLN A 334 6.79 -16.06 -13.75
N MET A 335 7.37 -14.87 -13.56
CA MET A 335 8.70 -14.75 -12.98
C MET A 335 8.70 -15.18 -11.50
N THR A 336 9.70 -15.98 -11.11
CA THR A 336 9.85 -16.43 -9.71
C THR A 336 10.75 -15.51 -8.89
N ALA A 337 11.52 -14.66 -9.54
CA ALA A 337 12.37 -13.63 -8.96
C ALA A 337 12.56 -12.48 -9.96
N TYR A 338 13.02 -11.33 -9.47
CA TYR A 338 13.42 -10.20 -10.32
C TYR A 338 14.91 -9.87 -10.11
N PRO A 339 15.72 -9.77 -11.19
CA PRO A 339 15.39 -10.16 -12.56
C PRO A 339 15.11 -11.67 -12.66
N SER A 340 14.29 -12.06 -13.64
CA SER A 340 13.98 -13.48 -13.84
C SER A 340 15.26 -14.25 -14.17
N PRO A 341 15.52 -15.40 -13.49
CA PRO A 341 16.64 -16.26 -13.83
C PRO A 341 16.42 -16.96 -15.18
N GLU A 342 15.16 -17.23 -15.52
CA GLU A 342 14.75 -17.80 -16.81
C GLU A 342 14.32 -16.69 -17.77
N PRO A 343 14.66 -16.77 -19.07
CA PRO A 343 14.20 -15.80 -20.04
C PRO A 343 12.67 -15.88 -20.19
N ARG A 344 12.02 -14.74 -20.42
CA ARG A 344 10.61 -14.70 -20.82
C ARG A 344 10.46 -15.39 -22.18
N GLU A 345 9.39 -16.16 -22.34
CA GLU A 345 8.95 -16.58 -23.66
C GLU A 345 8.56 -15.35 -24.49
N VAL A 346 9.01 -15.31 -25.75
CA VAL A 346 8.72 -14.23 -26.68
C VAL A 346 8.03 -14.84 -27.88
N ASP A 347 6.78 -14.44 -28.09
CA ASP A 347 5.99 -14.78 -29.26
C ASP A 347 5.76 -13.55 -30.16
N ASP A 348 5.16 -13.77 -31.33
CA ASP A 348 4.90 -12.71 -32.31
C ASP A 348 4.02 -11.59 -31.72
N ALA A 349 3.09 -11.93 -30.82
CA ALA A 349 2.19 -10.97 -30.19
C ALA A 349 2.97 -10.02 -29.25
N TYR A 350 3.85 -10.58 -28.42
CA TYR A 350 4.70 -9.81 -27.53
C TYR A 350 5.70 -8.93 -28.31
N GLU A 351 6.28 -9.43 -29.40
CA GLU A 351 7.13 -8.62 -30.26
C GLU A 351 6.36 -7.44 -30.89
N GLN A 352 5.13 -7.69 -31.37
CA GLN A 352 4.27 -6.65 -31.91
C GLN A 352 3.94 -5.60 -30.83
N TYR A 353 3.58 -6.02 -29.62
CA TYR A 353 3.35 -5.13 -28.48
C TYR A 353 4.56 -4.21 -28.24
N LEU A 354 5.77 -4.77 -28.21
CA LEU A 354 6.99 -3.99 -28.00
C LEU A 354 7.23 -2.96 -29.13
N GLN A 355 6.97 -3.34 -30.38
CA GLN A 355 7.16 -2.47 -31.54
C GLN A 355 6.10 -1.37 -31.61
N GLU A 356 4.87 -1.65 -31.20
CA GLU A 356 3.76 -0.72 -31.27
C GLU A 356 3.75 0.23 -30.06
N TYR A 357 3.92 -0.29 -28.85
CA TYR A 357 3.75 0.45 -27.60
C TYR A 357 5.07 0.91 -26.99
N GLN A 358 6.11 0.07 -26.93
CA GLN A 358 7.35 0.35 -26.20
C GLN A 358 8.39 1.13 -27.02
N THR A 359 7.98 2.24 -27.62
CA THR A 359 8.78 3.02 -28.58
C THR A 359 9.40 4.29 -28.02
N ARG A 360 8.91 4.78 -26.86
CA ARG A 360 9.48 5.96 -26.21
C ARG A 360 10.78 5.58 -25.50
N ARG A 361 11.80 6.43 -25.60
CA ARG A 361 13.04 6.30 -24.83
C ARG A 361 13.26 7.53 -23.97
N MET A 362 13.37 7.31 -22.67
CA MET A 362 13.77 8.36 -21.74
C MET A 362 15.29 8.36 -21.56
N THR A 363 15.87 9.55 -21.42
CA THR A 363 17.32 9.70 -21.16
C THR A 363 17.54 10.75 -20.08
N GLY A 364 18.56 10.56 -19.24
CA GLY A 364 18.93 11.53 -18.20
C GLY A 364 19.51 12.85 -18.73
N SER A 365 19.59 13.06 -20.05
CA SER A 365 20.22 14.23 -20.67
C SER A 365 19.44 15.53 -20.44
N GLY A 366 18.10 15.46 -20.40
CA GLY A 366 17.24 16.61 -20.10
C GLY A 366 17.53 17.22 -18.75
N PHE A 367 17.50 16.41 -17.69
CA PHE A 367 17.81 16.81 -16.32
C PHE A 367 19.22 17.40 -16.19
N ARG A 368 20.24 16.77 -16.82
CA ARG A 368 21.62 17.29 -16.77
C ARG A 368 21.75 18.67 -17.41
N ARG A 369 20.99 18.99 -18.46
CA ARG A 369 21.05 20.31 -19.12
C ARG A 369 20.51 21.42 -18.23
N GLU A 370 19.57 21.14 -17.34
CA GLU A 370 19.04 22.14 -16.41
C GLU A 370 19.92 22.36 -15.18
N LEU A 371 20.78 21.39 -14.85
CA LEU A 371 21.77 21.54 -13.78
C LEU A 371 23.01 22.34 -14.20
N VAL A 372 23.20 22.57 -15.51
CA VAL A 372 24.31 23.38 -16.02
C VAL A 372 23.80 24.81 -16.23
N PRO A 373 24.32 25.80 -15.47
CA PRO A 373 23.88 27.20 -15.53
C PRO A 373 23.99 27.86 -16.90
#